data_AF-A0A0S3U6T6-F1
#
_entry.id   AF-A0A0S3U6T6-F1
#
_cell.length_a   1.000
_cell.length_b   1.000
_cell.length_c   1.000
_cell.angle_alpha   90.00
_cell.angle_beta   90.00
_cell.angle_gamma   90.00
#
_symmetry.space_group_name_H-M   'P 1'
#
loop_
_entity.id
_entity.type
_entity.pdbx_description
1 polymer ?
#
loop_
_entity_poly.entity_id
_entity_poly.type
_entity_poly.pdbx_seq_one_letter_code
_entity_poly.pdbx_strand_id
1 'polypeptide(L)'
;MQDLFLFASIGLMTALVYVVRQFRQEKSQHVIVQQRLKEAREAEQLSEEMIRQLEKEVHQLNQEKELLKQQSEKLYKEIEVEIEVETKELREQVRRLEERIQQLEQTNHQLTQENQDLALSKLSGTKSLAVSEPDGAIVLTTTERDLYPNERGEILVEVLKDALRNVRENSRRQHIIADIVANNSFDSNREKMKAELQELFRDYRDMSRGTRRALERMGFEIVSESNHYKLIFQKDNRYMVAFAKTTSDWRAGRNIVGHISNLLL
;
A
#
# COMPACT_ATOMS: atom_id res chain seq x y z
N MET A 1 -10.06 122.40 46.71
CA MET A 1 -9.31 122.36 45.43
C MET A 1 -8.21 121.31 45.46
N GLN A 2 -7.44 121.15 46.54
CA GLN A 2 -6.35 120.15 46.64
C GLN A 2 -6.82 118.68 46.64
N ASP A 3 -7.95 118.36 47.28
CA ASP A 3 -8.46 116.97 47.32
C ASP A 3 -8.91 116.44 45.94
N LEU A 4 -9.48 117.31 45.10
CA LEU A 4 -9.94 116.93 43.76
C LEU A 4 -8.78 116.52 42.84
N PHE A 5 -7.62 117.18 42.96
CA PHE A 5 -6.39 116.82 42.24
C PHE A 5 -5.80 115.50 42.74
N LEU A 6 -5.91 115.21 44.05
CA LEU A 6 -5.46 113.95 44.63
C LEU A 6 -6.34 112.77 44.15
N PHE A 7 -7.67 112.94 44.12
CA PHE A 7 -8.58 111.92 43.59
C PHE A 7 -8.39 111.69 42.08
N ALA A 8 -8.18 112.76 41.31
CA ALA A 8 -7.87 112.63 39.87
C ALA A 8 -6.54 111.91 39.63
N SER A 9 -5.50 112.22 40.43
CA SER A 9 -4.19 111.56 40.42
C SER A 9 -4.29 110.06 40.74
N ILE A 10 -4.99 109.70 41.81
CA ILE A 10 -5.23 108.30 42.20
C ILE A 10 -6.02 107.57 41.12
N GLY A 11 -7.06 108.20 40.55
CA GLY A 11 -7.83 107.66 39.43
C GLY A 11 -6.96 107.38 38.19
N LEU A 12 -6.10 108.32 37.80
CA LEU A 12 -5.17 108.18 36.68
C LEU A 12 -4.13 107.05 36.93
N MET A 13 -3.61 106.96 38.15
CA MET A 13 -2.69 105.89 38.55
C MET A 13 -3.36 104.51 38.56
N THR A 14 -4.61 104.40 39.04
CA THR A 14 -5.35 103.13 38.98
C THR A 14 -5.68 102.71 37.54
N ALA A 15 -6.04 103.66 36.66
CA ALA A 15 -6.23 103.41 35.24
C ALA A 15 -4.93 102.97 34.56
N LEU A 16 -3.79 103.61 34.89
CA LEU A 16 -2.47 103.22 34.38
C LEU A 16 -2.09 101.80 34.84
N VAL A 17 -2.29 101.47 36.12
CA VAL A 17 -2.03 100.13 36.67
C VAL A 17 -2.91 99.08 36.00
N TYR A 18 -4.19 99.40 35.75
CA TYR A 18 -5.11 98.52 35.04
C TYR A 18 -4.65 98.26 33.61
N VAL A 19 -4.29 99.32 32.86
CA VAL A 19 -3.78 99.22 31.49
C VAL A 19 -2.47 98.43 31.43
N VAL A 20 -1.53 98.67 32.35
CA VAL A 20 -0.27 97.89 32.43
C VAL A 20 -0.53 96.42 32.75
N ARG A 21 -1.50 96.11 33.62
CA ARG A 21 -1.89 94.74 33.93
C ARG A 21 -2.52 94.04 32.72
N GLN A 22 -3.38 94.74 31.97
CA GLN A 22 -3.97 94.25 30.72
C GLN A 22 -2.88 93.98 29.67
N PHE A 23 -1.97 94.92 29.42
CA PHE A 23 -0.84 94.71 28.50
C PHE A 23 0.07 93.55 28.92
N ARG A 24 0.32 93.36 30.22
CA ARG A 24 1.09 92.20 30.71
C ARG A 24 0.34 90.90 30.48
N GLN A 25 -0.98 90.88 30.68
CA GLN A 25 -1.83 89.72 30.43
C GLN A 25 -1.86 89.37 28.94
N GLU A 26 -2.06 90.35 28.06
CA GLU A 26 -2.01 90.15 26.61
C GLU A 26 -0.64 89.66 26.14
N LYS A 27 0.45 90.23 26.65
CA LYS A 27 1.81 89.77 26.34
C LYS A 27 2.04 88.33 26.80
N SER A 28 1.53 87.96 27.98
CA SER A 28 1.61 86.58 28.49
C SER A 28 0.80 85.61 27.64
N GLN A 29 -0.42 85.99 27.23
CA GLN A 29 -1.25 85.18 26.34
C GLN A 29 -0.61 85.02 24.96
N HIS A 30 -0.02 86.09 24.42
CA HIS A 30 0.71 86.03 23.14
C HIS A 30 1.88 85.04 23.20
N VAL A 31 2.65 85.01 24.30
CA VAL A 31 3.73 84.03 24.47
C VAL A 31 3.20 82.60 24.50
N ILE A 32 2.09 82.34 25.21
CA ILE A 32 1.46 81.02 25.26
C ILE A 32 0.97 80.59 23.87
N VAL A 33 0.34 81.49 23.12
CA VAL A 33 -0.14 81.22 21.76
C VAL A 33 1.03 80.90 20.84
N GLN A 34 2.12 81.67 20.88
CA GLN A 34 3.31 81.41 20.07
C GLN A 34 3.96 80.05 20.41
N GLN A 35 4.02 79.70 21.69
CA GLN A 35 4.53 78.40 22.13
C GLN A 35 3.67 77.24 21.61
N ARG A 36 2.34 77.32 21.77
CA ARG A 36 1.41 76.31 21.25
C ARG A 36 1.46 76.20 19.73
N LEU A 37 1.67 77.32 19.04
CA LEU A 37 1.78 77.35 17.58
C LEU A 37 3.09 76.70 17.10
N LYS A 38 4.17 76.83 17.87
CA LYS A 38 5.42 76.11 17.63
C LYS A 38 5.25 74.60 17.85
N GLU A 39 4.65 74.19 18.97
CA GLU A 39 4.37 72.77 19.26
C GLU A 39 3.45 72.13 18.20
N ALA A 40 2.43 72.87 17.74
CA ALA A 40 1.54 72.41 16.68
C ALA A 40 2.27 72.20 15.35
N ARG A 41 3.20 73.11 14.98
CA ARG A 41 4.03 72.96 13.78
C ARG A 41 4.99 71.78 13.87
N GLU A 42 5.60 71.57 15.03
CA GLU A 42 6.49 70.42 15.26
C GLU A 42 5.70 69.10 15.18
N ALA A 43 4.49 69.06 15.75
CA ALA A 43 3.60 67.90 15.65
C ALA A 43 3.13 67.65 14.21
N GLU A 44 2.84 68.71 13.45
CA GLU A 44 2.48 68.63 12.02
C GLU A 44 3.63 68.06 11.19
N GLN A 45 4.86 68.54 11.40
CA GLN A 45 6.07 68.01 10.73
C GLN A 45 6.30 66.53 11.04
N LEU A 46 6.20 66.14 12.31
CA LEU A 46 6.30 64.73 12.73
C LEU A 46 5.23 63.86 12.06
N SER A 47 3.99 64.36 11.96
CA SER A 47 2.91 63.66 11.28
C SER A 47 3.17 63.51 9.78
N GLU A 48 3.67 64.55 9.12
CA GLU A 48 4.04 64.49 7.69
C GLU A 48 5.18 63.50 7.43
N GLU A 49 6.19 63.46 8.30
CA GLU A 49 7.27 62.49 8.20
C GLU A 49 6.77 61.05 8.38
N MET A 50 5.88 60.82 9.35
CA MET A 50 5.25 59.51 9.55
C MET A 50 4.41 59.09 8.33
N ILE A 51 3.61 59.99 7.77
CA ILE A 51 2.81 59.72 6.56
C ILE A 51 3.74 59.34 5.40
N ARG A 52 4.83 60.08 5.18
CA ARG A 52 5.81 59.76 4.14
C ARG A 52 6.48 58.40 4.34
N GLN A 53 6.73 57.99 5.58
CA GLN A 53 7.27 56.65 5.88
C GLN A 53 6.24 55.57 5.54
N LEU A 54 4.99 55.74 5.98
CA LEU A 54 3.90 54.82 5.69
C LEU A 54 3.64 54.69 4.18
N GLU A 55 3.68 55.79 3.43
CA GLU A 55 3.53 55.77 1.97
C GLU A 55 4.62 54.94 1.28
N LYS A 56 5.87 55.05 1.76
CA LYS A 56 6.98 54.24 1.24
C LYS A 56 6.78 52.75 1.55
N GLU A 57 6.35 52.43 2.77
CA GLU A 57 6.09 51.05 3.19
C GLU A 57 4.93 50.44 2.39
N VAL A 58 3.83 51.17 2.20
CA VAL A 58 2.71 50.75 1.34
C VAL A 58 3.17 50.53 -0.10
N HIS A 59 4.06 51.38 -0.61
CA HIS A 59 4.62 51.20 -1.95
C HIS A 59 5.45 49.91 -2.06
N GLN A 60 6.30 49.63 -1.07
CA GLN A 60 7.10 48.40 -1.01
C GLN A 60 6.22 47.16 -0.92
N LEU A 61 5.22 47.16 -0.03
CA LEU A 61 4.28 46.05 0.13
C LEU A 61 3.49 45.77 -1.16
N ASN A 62 3.11 46.82 -1.90
CA ASN A 62 2.42 46.65 -3.17
C ASN A 62 3.35 46.02 -4.24
N GLN A 63 4.62 46.40 -4.28
CA GLN A 63 5.59 45.77 -5.18
C GLN A 63 5.81 44.30 -4.85
N GLU A 64 5.96 43.97 -3.56
CA GLU A 64 6.13 42.59 -3.10
C GLU A 64 4.89 41.74 -3.41
N LYS A 65 3.70 42.29 -3.18
CA LYS A 65 2.43 41.64 -3.53
C LYS A 65 2.34 41.30 -5.01
N GLU A 66 2.72 42.22 -5.90
CA GLU A 66 2.70 41.97 -7.34
C GLU A 66 3.74 40.91 -7.75
N LEU A 67 4.93 40.91 -7.14
CA LEU A 67 5.94 39.88 -7.38
C LEU A 67 5.44 38.49 -6.94
N LEU A 68 4.88 38.39 -5.74
CA LEU A 68 4.31 37.15 -5.22
C LEU A 68 3.17 36.65 -6.10
N LYS A 69 2.32 37.55 -6.60
CA LYS A 69 1.24 37.21 -7.53
C LYS A 69 1.80 36.62 -8.82
N GLN A 70 2.82 37.24 -9.42
CA GLN A 70 3.46 36.72 -10.63
C GLN A 70 4.13 35.36 -10.41
N GLN A 71 4.78 35.17 -9.26
CA GLN A 71 5.39 33.88 -8.89
C GLN A 71 4.32 32.79 -8.71
N SER A 72 3.23 33.11 -8.03
CA SER A 72 2.10 32.20 -7.83
C SER A 72 1.46 31.82 -9.17
N GLU A 73 1.23 32.77 -10.08
CA GLU A 73 0.70 32.49 -11.42
C GLU A 73 1.61 31.58 -12.25
N LYS A 74 2.93 31.74 -12.15
CA LYS A 74 3.89 30.84 -12.80
C LYS A 74 3.81 29.42 -12.24
N LEU A 75 3.82 29.31 -10.91
CA LEU A 75 3.75 28.02 -10.23
C LEU A 75 2.44 27.27 -10.56
N TYR A 76 1.31 27.99 -10.61
CA TYR A 76 0.04 27.38 -11.01
C TYR A 76 0.08 26.84 -12.44
N LYS A 77 0.70 27.56 -13.39
CA LYS A 77 0.85 27.08 -14.77
C LYS A 77 1.78 25.87 -14.88
N GLU A 78 2.87 25.85 -14.11
CA GLU A 78 3.80 24.71 -14.08
C GLU A 78 3.09 23.46 -13.55
N ILE A 79 2.38 23.59 -12.42
CA ILE A 79 1.59 22.50 -11.84
C ILE A 79 0.51 22.01 -12.80
N GLU A 80 -0.18 22.91 -13.50
CA GLU A 80 -1.24 22.55 -14.47
C GLU A 80 -0.68 21.70 -15.62
N VAL A 81 0.49 22.08 -16.15
CA VAL A 81 1.18 21.31 -17.20
C VAL A 81 1.62 19.95 -16.68
N GLU A 82 2.19 19.88 -15.48
CA GLU A 82 2.63 18.62 -14.87
C GLU A 82 1.47 17.65 -14.63
N ILE A 83 0.36 18.15 -14.08
CA ILE A 83 -0.89 17.37 -13.91
C ILE A 83 -1.39 16.87 -15.27
N GLU A 84 -1.36 17.69 -16.31
CA GLU A 84 -1.83 17.27 -17.64
C GLU A 84 -0.97 16.14 -18.22
N VAL A 85 0.35 16.21 -18.07
CA VAL A 85 1.29 15.17 -18.52
C VAL A 85 1.06 13.88 -17.74
N GLU A 86 1.04 13.94 -16.41
CA GLU A 86 0.83 12.77 -15.55
C GLU A 86 -0.54 12.12 -15.82
N THR A 87 -1.58 12.94 -15.99
CA THR A 87 -2.92 12.44 -16.34
C THR A 87 -2.93 11.73 -17.69
N LYS A 88 -2.19 12.22 -18.69
CA LYS A 88 -2.06 11.55 -20.00
C LYS A 88 -1.33 10.22 -19.88
N GLU A 89 -0.24 10.17 -19.13
CA GLU A 89 0.52 8.94 -18.91
C GLU A 89 -0.30 7.88 -18.19
N LEU A 90 -1.02 8.27 -17.12
CA LEU A 90 -1.92 7.38 -16.39
C LEU A 90 -3.04 6.83 -17.28
N ARG A 91 -3.65 7.68 -18.12
CA ARG A 91 -4.67 7.24 -19.09
C ARG A 91 -4.12 6.22 -20.08
N GLU A 92 -2.90 6.42 -20.57
CA GLU A 92 -2.26 5.46 -21.48
C GLU A 92 -1.91 4.14 -20.79
N GLN A 93 -1.50 4.18 -19.52
CA GLN A 93 -1.29 2.97 -18.72
C GLN A 93 -2.58 2.18 -18.53
N VAL A 94 -3.67 2.86 -18.18
CA VAL A 94 -5.01 2.23 -18.04
C VAL A 94 -5.41 1.58 -19.35
N ARG A 95 -5.29 2.28 -20.49
CA ARG A 95 -5.61 1.73 -21.82
C ARG A 95 -4.83 0.44 -22.12
N ARG A 96 -3.52 0.43 -21.88
CA ARG A 96 -2.68 -0.77 -22.11
C ARG A 96 -3.08 -1.94 -21.22
N LEU A 97 -3.46 -1.66 -19.98
CA LEU A 97 -3.93 -2.70 -19.05
C LEU A 97 -5.29 -3.26 -19.48
N GLU A 98 -6.21 -2.40 -19.93
CA GLU A 98 -7.51 -2.82 -20.47
C GLU A 98 -7.35 -3.70 -21.73
N GLU A 99 -6.50 -3.30 -22.68
CA GLU A 99 -6.17 -4.12 -23.86
C GLU A 99 -5.58 -5.48 -23.45
N ARG A 100 -4.72 -5.51 -22.42
CA ARG A 100 -4.14 -6.76 -21.93
C ARG A 100 -5.17 -7.66 -21.26
N ILE A 101 -6.09 -7.09 -20.50
CA ILE A 101 -7.21 -7.82 -19.88
C ILE A 101 -8.07 -8.44 -20.99
N GLN A 102 -8.45 -7.68 -22.01
CA GLN A 102 -9.23 -8.19 -23.13
C GLN A 102 -8.53 -9.35 -23.85
N GLN A 103 -7.22 -9.24 -24.11
CA GLN A 103 -6.45 -10.33 -24.70
C GLN A 103 -6.43 -11.58 -23.80
N LEU A 104 -6.26 -11.41 -22.50
CA LEU A 104 -6.27 -12.52 -21.55
C LEU A 104 -7.66 -13.16 -21.44
N GLU A 105 -8.73 -12.37 -21.49
CA GLU A 105 -10.10 -12.88 -21.52
C GLU A 105 -10.39 -13.66 -22.80
N GLN A 106 -9.97 -13.15 -23.95
CA GLN A 106 -10.11 -13.86 -25.23
C GLN A 106 -9.35 -15.18 -25.25
N THR A 107 -8.08 -15.17 -24.81
CA THR A 107 -7.27 -16.40 -24.75
C THR A 107 -7.83 -17.40 -23.74
N ASN A 108 -8.29 -16.95 -22.58
CA ASN A 108 -8.93 -17.81 -21.60
C ASN A 108 -10.25 -18.40 -22.13
N HIS A 109 -11.03 -17.60 -22.86
CA HIS A 109 -12.24 -18.08 -23.53
C HIS A 109 -11.91 -19.15 -24.59
N GLN A 110 -10.90 -18.91 -25.44
CA GLN A 110 -10.43 -19.89 -26.44
C GLN A 110 -9.95 -21.18 -25.80
N LEU A 111 -9.11 -21.10 -24.77
CA LEU A 111 -8.62 -22.28 -24.05
C LEU A 111 -9.76 -23.02 -23.32
N THR A 112 -10.74 -22.29 -22.81
CA THR A 112 -11.93 -22.89 -22.18
C THR A 112 -12.76 -23.64 -23.21
N GLN A 113 -12.98 -23.04 -24.38
CA GLN A 113 -13.67 -23.70 -25.50
C GLN A 113 -12.89 -24.93 -25.98
N GLU A 114 -11.58 -24.82 -26.19
CA GLU A 114 -10.74 -25.95 -26.59
C GLU A 114 -10.78 -27.07 -25.54
N ASN A 115 -10.72 -26.73 -24.25
CA ASN A 115 -10.87 -27.73 -23.18
C ASN A 115 -12.26 -28.39 -23.19
N GLN A 116 -13.33 -27.63 -23.47
CA GLN A 116 -14.69 -28.17 -23.61
C GLN A 116 -14.80 -29.08 -24.84
N ASP A 117 -14.25 -28.67 -25.98
CA ASP A 117 -14.23 -29.45 -27.22
C ASP A 117 -13.40 -30.71 -27.07
N LEU A 118 -12.25 -30.64 -26.40
CA LEU A 118 -11.45 -31.81 -26.04
C LEU A 118 -12.21 -32.71 -25.07
N ALA A 119 -12.93 -32.17 -24.09
CA ALA A 119 -13.76 -32.95 -23.19
C ALA A 119 -14.90 -33.64 -23.95
N LEU A 120 -15.57 -32.94 -24.87
CA LEU A 120 -16.63 -33.47 -25.72
C LEU A 120 -16.11 -34.48 -26.75
N SER A 121 -14.91 -34.27 -27.29
CA SER A 121 -14.22 -35.22 -28.17
C SER A 121 -13.75 -36.45 -27.42
N LYS A 122 -13.32 -36.32 -26.15
CA LYS A 122 -13.09 -37.47 -25.26
C LYS A 122 -14.39 -38.18 -24.88
N LEU A 123 -15.50 -37.46 -24.71
CA LEU A 123 -16.83 -38.03 -24.43
C LEU A 123 -17.47 -38.71 -25.65
N SER A 124 -17.28 -38.13 -26.83
CA SER A 124 -17.76 -38.67 -28.11
C SER A 124 -16.82 -39.76 -28.60
N GLY A 125 -15.52 -39.60 -28.38
CA GLY A 125 -14.50 -40.63 -28.51
C GLY A 125 -14.75 -41.77 -27.54
N THR A 126 -15.24 -41.56 -26.31
CA THR A 126 -15.64 -42.67 -25.43
C THR A 126 -16.99 -43.29 -25.82
N LYS A 127 -17.91 -42.54 -26.44
CA LYS A 127 -19.12 -43.12 -27.06
C LYS A 127 -18.85 -43.84 -28.39
N SER A 128 -17.82 -43.44 -29.14
CA SER A 128 -17.35 -44.12 -30.37
C SER A 128 -16.20 -45.11 -30.11
N LEU A 129 -15.66 -45.14 -28.89
CA LEU A 129 -14.96 -46.26 -28.27
C LEU A 129 -15.98 -47.21 -27.61
N ALA A 130 -17.14 -47.37 -28.25
CA ALA A 130 -17.65 -48.70 -28.56
C ALA A 130 -16.74 -49.41 -29.62
N VAL A 131 -15.44 -49.09 -29.64
CA VAL A 131 -14.41 -50.12 -29.75
C VAL A 131 -14.80 -51.12 -28.70
N SER A 132 -15.21 -52.30 -29.17
CA SER A 132 -15.39 -53.51 -28.40
C SER A 132 -14.62 -53.39 -27.09
N GLU A 133 -15.31 -53.41 -25.94
CA GLU A 133 -14.66 -53.61 -24.65
C GLU A 133 -13.53 -54.60 -24.90
N PRO A 134 -12.25 -54.18 -24.89
CA PRO A 134 -11.18 -55.12 -25.14
C PRO A 134 -11.35 -56.14 -24.02
N ASP A 135 -11.57 -57.39 -24.41
CA ASP A 135 -11.88 -58.49 -23.49
C ASP A 135 -10.97 -58.39 -22.26
N GLY A 136 -11.53 -57.97 -21.11
CA GLY A 136 -10.79 -57.72 -19.86
C GLY A 136 -10.42 -56.27 -19.49
N ALA A 137 -11.11 -55.22 -19.98
CA ALA A 137 -10.92 -53.85 -19.49
C ALA A 137 -11.22 -53.72 -17.98
N ILE A 138 -10.31 -53.08 -17.23
CA ILE A 138 -10.46 -52.84 -15.78
C ILE A 138 -10.73 -51.35 -15.55
N VAL A 139 -11.93 -51.02 -15.07
CA VAL A 139 -12.31 -49.65 -14.70
C VAL A 139 -12.26 -49.50 -13.18
N LEU A 140 -11.42 -48.60 -12.70
CA LEU A 140 -11.32 -48.26 -11.27
C LEU A 140 -12.07 -46.96 -11.01
N THR A 141 -13.07 -47.02 -10.14
CA THR A 141 -13.86 -45.84 -9.73
C THR A 141 -13.51 -45.45 -8.31
N THR A 142 -13.48 -44.15 -8.03
CA THR A 142 -13.15 -43.60 -6.71
C THR A 142 -13.81 -42.24 -6.54
N THR A 143 -14.24 -41.94 -5.32
CA THR A 143 -14.88 -40.67 -4.93
C THR A 143 -13.89 -39.66 -4.36
N GLU A 144 -12.67 -40.10 -4.01
CA GLU A 144 -11.62 -39.21 -3.52
C GLU A 144 -11.02 -38.42 -4.68
N ARG A 145 -10.68 -37.15 -4.41
CA ARG A 145 -10.07 -36.24 -5.38
C ARG A 145 -8.55 -36.30 -5.29
N ASP A 146 -7.87 -36.04 -6.40
CA ASP A 146 -6.42 -35.83 -6.40
C ASP A 146 -6.09 -34.48 -5.72
N LEU A 147 -5.19 -34.48 -4.75
CA LEU A 147 -4.65 -33.32 -4.06
C LEU A 147 -3.44 -32.72 -4.81
N TYR A 148 -2.78 -33.54 -5.62
CA TYR A 148 -1.72 -33.17 -6.54
C TYR A 148 -1.84 -33.98 -7.84
N PRO A 149 -1.28 -33.51 -8.98
CA PRO A 149 -1.52 -34.13 -10.28
C PRO A 149 -1.22 -35.64 -10.29
N ASN A 150 -2.19 -36.43 -10.74
CA ASN A 150 -2.12 -37.89 -10.88
C ASN A 150 -1.91 -38.69 -9.58
N GLU A 151 -2.19 -38.12 -8.40
CA GLU A 151 -1.97 -38.75 -7.09
C GLU A 151 -2.52 -40.18 -6.98
N ARG A 152 -3.81 -40.40 -7.29
CA ARG A 152 -4.43 -41.73 -7.17
C ARG A 152 -3.77 -42.77 -8.07
N GLY A 153 -3.34 -42.36 -9.26
CA GLY A 153 -2.63 -43.21 -10.22
C GLY A 153 -1.22 -43.56 -9.73
N GLU A 154 -0.49 -42.56 -9.21
CA GLU A 154 0.85 -42.74 -8.65
C GLU A 154 0.83 -43.73 -7.48
N ILE A 155 -0.12 -43.57 -6.54
CA ILE A 155 -0.32 -44.47 -5.39
C ILE A 155 -0.60 -45.91 -5.86
N LEU A 156 -1.50 -46.08 -6.82
CA LEU A 156 -1.86 -47.42 -7.30
C LEU A 156 -0.66 -48.12 -7.94
N VAL A 157 0.11 -47.41 -8.76
CA VAL A 157 1.31 -47.97 -9.40
C VAL A 157 2.40 -48.28 -8.38
N GLU A 158 2.56 -47.47 -7.33
CA GLU A 158 3.46 -47.76 -6.22
C GLU A 158 3.09 -49.07 -5.51
N VAL A 159 1.81 -49.25 -5.17
CA VAL A 159 1.30 -50.50 -4.57
C VAL A 159 1.56 -51.71 -5.48
N LEU A 160 1.39 -51.55 -6.79
CA LEU A 160 1.67 -52.62 -7.76
C LEU A 160 3.17 -52.92 -7.89
N LYS A 161 4.03 -51.90 -7.85
CA LYS A 161 5.49 -52.05 -7.82
C LYS A 161 5.94 -52.81 -6.56
N ASP A 162 5.36 -52.49 -5.41
CA ASP A 162 5.67 -53.18 -4.16
C ASP A 162 5.15 -54.62 -4.14
N ALA A 163 3.97 -54.85 -4.71
CA ALA A 163 3.48 -56.20 -4.93
C ALA A 163 4.45 -57.00 -5.80
N LEU A 164 4.96 -56.40 -6.89
CA LEU A 164 5.88 -57.03 -7.85
C LEU A 164 7.18 -57.54 -7.18
N ARG A 165 7.68 -56.86 -6.15
CA ARG A 165 8.90 -57.26 -5.40
C ARG A 165 8.78 -58.64 -4.75
N ASN A 166 7.55 -59.05 -4.40
CA ASN A 166 7.28 -60.27 -3.66
C ASN A 166 6.64 -61.37 -4.52
N VAL A 167 6.53 -61.17 -5.85
CA VAL A 167 5.95 -62.17 -6.75
C VAL A 167 7.03 -63.15 -7.20
N ARG A 168 6.64 -64.43 -7.31
CA ARG A 168 7.47 -65.47 -7.93
C ARG A 168 7.87 -65.07 -9.35
N GLU A 169 9.17 -65.16 -9.64
CA GLU A 169 9.72 -64.92 -10.98
C GLU A 169 9.09 -65.82 -12.05
N ASN A 170 8.93 -65.28 -13.26
CA ASN A 170 8.32 -65.89 -14.44
C ASN A 170 6.89 -66.42 -14.23
N SER A 171 6.15 -65.85 -13.27
CA SER A 171 4.74 -66.23 -13.05
C SER A 171 3.79 -65.33 -13.85
N ARG A 172 2.59 -65.87 -14.17
CA ARG A 172 1.54 -65.07 -14.83
C ARG A 172 1.19 -63.80 -14.04
N ARG A 173 1.19 -63.88 -12.71
CA ARG A 173 0.98 -62.74 -11.82
C ARG A 173 2.06 -61.67 -12.01
N GLN A 174 3.33 -62.06 -12.12
CA GLN A 174 4.42 -61.13 -12.38
C GLN A 174 4.25 -60.46 -13.75
N HIS A 175 3.94 -61.24 -14.79
CA HIS A 175 3.75 -60.70 -16.15
C HIS A 175 2.63 -59.67 -16.20
N ILE A 176 1.48 -59.94 -15.57
CA ILE A 176 0.35 -59.00 -15.53
C ILE A 176 0.71 -57.72 -14.76
N ILE A 177 1.30 -57.84 -13.57
CA ILE A 177 1.63 -56.66 -12.76
C ILE A 177 2.72 -55.81 -13.44
N ALA A 178 3.74 -56.45 -14.01
CA ALA A 178 4.80 -55.76 -14.74
C ALA A 178 4.26 -55.01 -15.97
N ASP A 179 3.34 -55.62 -16.71
CA ASP A 179 2.68 -55.00 -17.86
C ASP A 179 1.85 -53.78 -17.46
N ILE A 180 1.04 -53.89 -16.39
CA ILE A 180 0.26 -52.75 -15.87
C ILE A 180 1.20 -51.60 -15.45
N VAL A 181 2.28 -51.90 -14.73
CA VAL A 181 3.25 -50.88 -14.28
C VAL A 181 3.97 -50.22 -15.46
N ALA A 182 4.34 -50.99 -16.48
CA ALA A 182 5.04 -50.47 -17.66
C ALA A 182 4.17 -49.50 -18.49
N ASN A 183 2.88 -49.82 -18.63
CA ASN A 183 1.94 -49.03 -19.44
C ASN A 183 1.33 -47.83 -18.69
N ASN A 184 1.52 -47.72 -17.37
CA ASN A 184 0.95 -46.67 -16.54
C ASN A 184 2.05 -45.92 -15.79
N SER A 185 2.86 -45.15 -16.53
CA SER A 185 3.89 -44.30 -15.94
C SER A 185 3.31 -42.95 -15.54
N PHE A 186 3.48 -42.59 -14.27
CA PHE A 186 3.11 -41.28 -13.71
C PHE A 186 4.38 -40.52 -13.32
N ASP A 187 4.31 -39.20 -13.36
CA ASP A 187 5.40 -38.34 -12.86
C ASP A 187 5.60 -38.57 -11.35
N SER A 188 6.87 -38.53 -10.89
CA SER A 188 7.23 -38.63 -9.47
C SER A 188 6.88 -37.36 -8.68
N ASN A 189 5.59 -36.96 -8.66
CA ASN A 189 5.14 -35.75 -8.00
C ASN A 189 5.27 -35.87 -6.47
N ARG A 190 5.02 -37.06 -5.93
CA ARG A 190 5.26 -37.38 -4.50
C ARG A 190 6.71 -37.19 -4.10
N GLU A 191 7.66 -37.71 -4.89
CA GLU A 191 9.09 -37.61 -4.58
C GLU A 191 9.59 -36.16 -4.70
N LYS A 192 9.12 -35.42 -5.71
CA LYS A 192 9.43 -33.98 -5.86
C LYS A 192 8.93 -33.19 -4.66
N MET A 193 7.69 -33.43 -4.22
CA MET A 193 7.12 -32.77 -3.04
C MET A 193 7.91 -33.09 -1.78
N LYS A 194 8.30 -34.36 -1.59
CA LYS A 194 9.14 -34.78 -0.47
C LYS A 194 10.49 -34.09 -0.48
N ALA A 195 11.15 -34.02 -1.63
CA ALA A 195 12.45 -33.37 -1.79
C ALA A 195 12.36 -31.87 -1.49
N GLU A 196 11.32 -31.19 -1.96
CA GLU A 196 11.09 -29.76 -1.68
C GLU A 196 10.83 -29.52 -0.18
N LEU A 197 10.05 -30.38 0.48
CA LEU A 197 9.85 -30.33 1.94
C LEU A 197 11.17 -30.55 2.71
N GLN A 198 11.98 -31.53 2.29
CA GLN A 198 13.27 -31.83 2.92
C GLN A 198 14.22 -30.64 2.84
N GLU A 199 14.31 -29.98 1.68
CA GLU A 199 15.16 -28.81 1.51
C GLU A 199 14.63 -27.61 2.29
N LEU A 200 13.30 -27.41 2.30
CA LEU A 200 12.67 -26.32 3.02
C LEU A 200 12.88 -26.39 4.54
N PHE A 201 12.87 -27.60 5.09
CA PHE A 201 13.00 -27.84 6.53
C PHE A 201 14.41 -28.25 6.97
N ARG A 202 15.39 -28.32 6.07
CA ARG A 202 16.75 -28.83 6.36
C ARG A 202 17.41 -28.14 7.56
N ASP A 203 17.32 -26.81 7.58
CA ASP A 203 17.91 -25.93 8.60
C ASP A 203 16.83 -25.13 9.35
N TYR A 204 15.62 -25.68 9.46
CA TYR A 204 14.48 -25.00 10.07
C TYR A 204 14.71 -24.72 11.56
N ARG A 205 14.59 -23.44 11.94
CA ARG A 205 14.66 -22.96 13.33
C ARG A 205 13.40 -22.21 13.76
N ASP A 206 12.82 -21.46 12.83
CA ASP A 206 11.63 -20.64 13.02
C ASP A 206 10.92 -20.42 11.67
N MET A 207 9.66 -20.00 11.71
CA MET A 207 8.81 -19.78 10.55
C MET A 207 9.14 -18.45 9.85
N SER A 208 10.21 -18.47 9.06
CA SER A 208 10.62 -17.31 8.26
C SER A 208 9.57 -16.94 7.21
N ARG A 209 9.58 -15.67 6.75
CA ARG A 209 8.71 -15.21 5.65
C ARG A 209 8.92 -16.03 4.37
N GLY A 210 10.15 -16.47 4.10
CA GLY A 210 10.47 -17.34 2.97
C GLY A 210 9.85 -18.72 3.11
N THR A 211 9.98 -19.32 4.30
CA THR A 211 9.41 -20.64 4.62
C THR A 211 7.89 -20.65 4.49
N ARG A 212 7.22 -19.63 5.05
CA ARG A 212 5.77 -19.46 4.91
C ARG A 212 5.34 -19.39 3.44
N ARG A 213 5.99 -18.55 2.64
CA ARG A 213 5.67 -18.42 1.20
C ARG A 213 5.90 -19.72 0.43
N ALA A 214 6.93 -20.50 0.77
CA ALA A 214 7.19 -21.77 0.12
C ALA A 214 6.09 -22.79 0.44
N LEU A 215 5.72 -22.93 1.72
CA LEU A 215 4.60 -23.79 2.14
C LEU A 215 3.28 -23.41 1.46
N GLU A 216 2.97 -22.11 1.39
CA GLU A 216 1.77 -21.61 0.70
C GLU A 216 1.78 -21.97 -0.80
N ARG A 217 2.92 -21.86 -1.49
CA ARG A 217 3.06 -22.28 -2.90
C ARG A 217 2.87 -23.79 -3.08
N MET A 218 3.29 -24.58 -2.11
CA MET A 218 3.10 -26.04 -2.13
C MET A 218 1.66 -26.45 -1.79
N GLY A 219 0.77 -25.51 -1.44
CA GLY A 219 -0.64 -25.79 -1.13
C GLY A 219 -0.94 -25.98 0.36
N PHE A 220 -0.02 -25.59 1.24
CA PHE A 220 -0.26 -25.59 2.68
C PHE A 220 -0.83 -24.25 3.17
N GLU A 221 -1.89 -24.33 3.95
CA GLU A 221 -2.39 -23.23 4.76
C GLU A 221 -1.74 -23.27 6.15
N ILE A 222 -1.26 -22.11 6.63
CA ILE A 222 -0.57 -21.99 7.91
C ILE A 222 -1.44 -21.27 8.93
N VAL A 223 -1.93 -22.00 9.93
CA VAL A 223 -2.65 -21.45 11.07
C VAL A 223 -1.70 -21.30 12.26
N SER A 224 -1.61 -20.09 12.82
CA SER A 224 -0.75 -19.80 13.98
C SER A 224 -1.58 -19.77 15.26
N GLU A 225 -1.31 -20.71 16.17
CA GLU A 225 -1.85 -20.70 17.54
C GLU A 225 -0.83 -20.04 18.50
N SER A 226 -1.08 -20.04 19.81
CA SER A 226 -0.18 -19.40 20.79
C SER A 226 1.25 -19.97 20.72
N ASN A 227 1.39 -21.30 20.86
CA ASN A 227 2.69 -22.00 20.92
C ASN A 227 3.00 -22.92 19.73
N HIS A 228 2.02 -23.17 18.85
CA HIS A 228 2.16 -24.13 17.74
C HIS A 228 1.76 -23.50 16.40
N TYR A 229 2.38 -23.97 15.32
CA TYR A 229 1.88 -23.84 13.96
C TYR A 229 1.09 -25.07 13.58
N LYS A 230 0.03 -24.87 12.80
CA LYS A 230 -0.73 -25.93 12.12
C LYS A 230 -0.61 -25.72 10.62
N LEU A 231 -0.22 -26.77 9.90
CA LEU A 231 -0.24 -26.83 8.45
C LEU A 231 -1.43 -27.66 8.01
N ILE A 232 -2.26 -27.12 7.12
CA ILE A 232 -3.40 -27.82 6.53
C ILE A 232 -3.15 -27.91 5.03
N PHE A 233 -3.11 -29.11 4.48
CA PHE A 233 -2.84 -29.31 3.06
C PHE A 233 -4.13 -29.22 2.22
N GLN A 234 -4.12 -28.44 1.13
CA GLN A 234 -5.23 -28.30 0.17
C GLN A 234 -6.62 -28.03 0.79
N LYS A 235 -6.64 -27.33 1.94
CA LYS A 235 -7.84 -27.00 2.72
C LYS A 235 -8.63 -28.21 3.22
N ASP A 236 -7.99 -29.37 3.34
CA ASP A 236 -8.60 -30.57 3.91
C ASP A 236 -8.03 -30.84 5.31
N ASN A 237 -8.90 -30.67 6.31
CA ASN A 237 -8.52 -30.82 7.72
C ASN A 237 -8.08 -32.24 8.12
N ARG A 238 -8.33 -33.25 7.28
CA ARG A 238 -7.79 -34.61 7.47
C ARG A 238 -6.26 -34.61 7.41
N TYR A 239 -5.68 -33.71 6.64
CA TYR A 239 -4.24 -33.62 6.40
C TYR A 239 -3.63 -32.43 7.13
N MET A 240 -3.74 -32.47 8.46
CA MET A 240 -3.22 -31.44 9.36
C MET A 240 -1.99 -31.92 10.12
N VAL A 241 -0.93 -31.10 10.15
CA VAL A 241 0.27 -31.33 10.97
C VAL A 241 0.50 -30.15 11.90
N ALA A 242 0.65 -30.42 13.20
CA ALA A 242 0.96 -29.40 14.20
C ALA A 242 2.40 -29.56 14.73
N PHE A 243 3.12 -28.45 14.88
CA PHE A 243 4.46 -28.42 15.49
C PHE A 243 4.71 -27.12 16.25
N ALA A 244 5.65 -27.14 17.19
CA ALA A 244 5.98 -25.98 18.02
C ALA A 244 6.61 -24.85 17.20
N LYS A 245 6.34 -23.59 17.58
CA LYS A 245 6.90 -22.42 16.88
C LYS A 245 8.43 -22.35 17.00
N THR A 246 8.93 -22.55 18.21
CA THR A 246 10.35 -22.59 18.52
C THR A 246 10.75 -24.01 18.86
N THR A 247 11.73 -24.54 18.12
CA THR A 247 12.29 -25.86 18.36
C THR A 247 13.78 -25.72 18.69
N SER A 248 14.20 -26.20 19.85
CA SER A 248 15.62 -26.24 20.24
C SER A 248 16.36 -27.47 19.69
N ASP A 249 15.61 -28.41 19.10
CA ASP A 249 16.15 -29.62 18.51
C ASP A 249 16.53 -29.40 17.05
N TRP A 250 17.80 -29.64 16.72
CA TRP A 250 18.32 -29.59 15.36
C TRP A 250 17.68 -30.64 14.42
N ARG A 251 16.98 -31.65 14.97
CA ARG A 251 16.22 -32.65 14.21
C ARG A 251 14.77 -32.25 13.95
N ALA A 252 14.30 -31.13 14.51
CA ALA A 252 12.90 -30.75 14.44
C ALA A 252 12.39 -30.63 12.99
N GLY A 253 13.17 -30.01 12.09
CA GLY A 253 12.82 -29.93 10.68
C GLY A 253 12.63 -31.30 10.02
N ARG A 254 13.53 -32.26 10.28
CA ARG A 254 13.40 -33.63 9.78
C ARG A 254 12.17 -34.35 10.34
N ASN A 255 11.85 -34.12 11.61
CA ASN A 255 10.66 -34.71 12.22
C ASN A 255 9.40 -34.16 11.56
N ILE A 256 9.31 -32.84 11.36
CA ILE A 256 8.18 -32.18 10.68
C ILE A 256 7.98 -32.78 9.28
N VAL A 257 9.05 -32.89 8.49
CA VAL A 257 8.97 -33.50 7.15
C VAL A 257 8.54 -34.96 7.22
N GLY A 258 9.02 -35.72 8.20
CA GLY A 258 8.58 -37.09 8.43
C GLY A 258 7.09 -37.20 8.75
N HIS A 259 6.56 -36.30 9.60
CA HIS A 259 5.13 -36.23 9.90
C HIS A 259 4.29 -35.89 8.67
N ILE A 260 4.72 -34.88 7.90
CA ILE A 260 4.03 -34.48 6.66
C ILE A 260 4.08 -35.61 5.64
N SER A 261 5.25 -36.22 5.45
CA SER A 261 5.43 -37.33 4.51
C SER A 261 4.52 -38.50 4.89
N ASN A 262 4.59 -39.00 6.14
CA ASN A 262 3.76 -40.14 6.55
C ASN A 262 2.24 -39.88 6.44
N LEU A 263 1.81 -38.62 6.50
CA LEU A 263 0.39 -38.25 6.41
C LEU A 263 -0.09 -38.08 4.95
N LEU A 264 0.79 -37.66 4.03
CA LEU A 264 0.44 -37.24 2.67
C LEU A 264 1.07 -38.10 1.56
N LEU A 265 2.23 -38.69 1.81
CA LEU A 265 3.15 -39.30 0.84
C LEU A 265 3.49 -40.73 1.26
#